data_AF-A0A7W7Y8D3-F1
#
_entry.id   AF-A0A7W7Y8D3-F1
#
_cell.length_a   1.000
_cell.length_b   1.000
_cell.length_c   1.000
_cell.angle_alpha   90.00
_cell.angle_beta   90.00
_cell.angle_gamma   90.00
#
_symmetry.space_group_name_H-M   'P 1'
#
loop_
_entity.id
_entity.type
_entity.pdbx_description
1 polymer ?
#
loop_
_entity_poly.entity_id
_entity_poly.type
_entity_poly.pdbx_seq_one_letter_code
_entity_poly.pdbx_strand_id
1 'polypeptide(L)'
;MKTLLCLCAALLILVVNSQAKKDALPKAPLGAPLKVSVPLKYLDAAEAYQKLKESFPKIAEMVQDIQIGPNALTLNSGHAQYAELRKKLAEMDVRPNIMLLRAVISEVQADGTEKEISQRKVTFIEGRPWSSYEMIGDKKFKLSMTVTTFKHTPAENPSK
;
A
#
# COMPACT_ATOMS: atom_id res chain seq x y z
N MET A 1 5.50 14.17 -83.09
CA MET A 1 5.79 15.58 -83.36
C MET A 1 5.83 16.34 -82.04
N LYS A 2 6.74 17.32 -81.94
CA LYS A 2 7.27 17.98 -80.74
C LYS A 2 6.29 18.99 -80.11
N THR A 3 6.27 19.05 -78.78
CA THR A 3 6.10 20.21 -77.86
C THR A 3 6.25 19.63 -76.44
N LEU A 4 7.31 19.79 -75.64
CA LEU A 4 8.07 20.95 -75.12
C LEU A 4 7.21 22.00 -74.38
N LEU A 5 7.76 22.47 -73.23
CA LEU A 5 7.27 23.39 -72.19
C LEU A 5 6.66 22.70 -70.97
N CYS A 6 6.95 23.05 -69.71
CA CYS A 6 7.80 24.08 -69.09
C CYS A 6 7.98 23.67 -67.61
N LEU A 7 9.22 23.45 -67.15
CA LEU A 7 9.93 24.27 -66.15
C LEU A 7 9.09 25.01 -65.08
N CYS A 8 9.50 24.74 -63.83
CA CYS A 8 9.65 25.66 -62.70
C CYS A 8 8.44 26.08 -61.85
N ALA A 9 8.70 25.94 -60.54
CA ALA A 9 8.28 26.80 -59.44
C ALA A 9 6.79 26.74 -59.04
N ALA A 10 6.53 26.11 -57.90
CA ALA A 10 6.49 26.87 -56.65
C ALA A 10 6.11 25.91 -55.51
N LEU A 11 7.06 25.74 -54.59
CA LEU A 11 6.84 25.22 -53.26
C LEU A 11 5.99 26.24 -52.49
N LEU A 12 4.68 26.21 -52.69
CA LEU A 12 3.74 27.05 -51.96
C LEU A 12 3.28 26.27 -50.73
N ILE A 13 3.96 26.58 -49.64
CA ILE A 13 3.61 26.24 -48.27
C ILE A 13 2.19 26.75 -48.02
N LEU A 14 1.20 25.89 -48.20
CA LEU A 14 -0.12 26.10 -47.63
C LEU A 14 0.01 25.85 -46.13
N VAL A 15 0.32 26.94 -45.43
CA VAL A 15 0.08 27.13 -44.01
C VAL A 15 -1.34 26.64 -43.74
N VAL A 16 -1.44 25.43 -43.19
CA VAL A 16 -2.69 24.92 -42.64
C VAL A 16 -3.10 25.94 -41.60
N ASN A 17 -4.15 26.66 -41.95
CA ASN A 17 -4.86 27.62 -41.13
C ASN A 17 -5.47 26.83 -39.97
N SER A 18 -4.63 26.45 -39.01
CA SER A 18 -5.04 25.93 -37.72
C SER A 18 -5.61 27.12 -36.98
N GLN A 19 -6.86 27.44 -37.32
CA GLN A 19 -7.77 28.19 -36.48
C GLN A 19 -7.87 27.39 -35.18
N ALA A 20 -6.92 27.67 -34.29
CA ALA A 20 -7.02 27.39 -32.89
C ALA A 20 -8.31 28.06 -32.44
N LYS A 21 -9.40 27.29 -32.46
CA LYS A 21 -10.47 27.49 -31.51
C LYS A 21 -9.76 27.56 -30.16
N LYS A 22 -9.70 28.76 -29.61
CA LYS A 22 -9.54 28.96 -28.18
C LYS A 22 -10.79 28.35 -27.57
N ASP A 23 -10.82 27.03 -27.52
CA ASP A 23 -11.71 26.31 -26.63
C ASP A 23 -11.28 26.81 -25.25
N ALA A 24 -12.11 27.69 -24.70
CA ALA A 24 -11.98 28.12 -23.34
C ALA A 24 -11.78 26.86 -22.51
N LEU A 25 -10.65 26.78 -21.78
CA LEU A 25 -10.45 25.73 -20.79
C LEU A 25 -11.76 25.58 -20.02
N PRO A 26 -12.33 24.37 -19.88
CA PRO A 26 -13.48 24.19 -19.03
C PRO A 26 -13.08 24.74 -17.66
N LYS A 27 -13.65 25.88 -17.28
CA LYS A 27 -13.50 26.43 -15.94
C LYS A 27 -14.12 25.40 -15.02
N ALA A 28 -13.27 24.60 -14.36
CA ALA A 28 -13.73 23.76 -13.28
C ALA A 28 -14.54 24.65 -12.32
N PRO A 29 -15.74 24.22 -11.89
CA PRO A 29 -16.54 25.02 -10.99
C PRO A 29 -15.70 25.32 -9.73
N LEU A 30 -15.48 26.61 -9.48
CA LEU A 30 -14.87 27.15 -8.26
C LEU A 30 -15.74 26.72 -7.07
N GLY A 31 -15.44 25.55 -6.50
CA GLY A 31 -16.27 24.93 -5.46
C GLY A 31 -16.26 23.40 -5.47
N ALA A 32 -15.68 22.75 -6.48
CA ALA A 32 -15.45 21.30 -6.40
C ALA A 32 -14.45 21.00 -5.27
N PRO A 33 -14.75 20.07 -4.34
CA PRO A 33 -13.78 19.67 -3.32
C PRO A 33 -12.53 19.15 -4.01
N LEU A 34 -11.37 19.71 -3.64
CA LEU A 34 -10.08 19.27 -4.16
C LEU A 34 -9.85 17.84 -3.67
N LYS A 35 -10.01 16.87 -4.58
CA LYS A 35 -9.85 15.45 -4.30
C LYS A 35 -8.40 15.06 -4.53
N VAL A 36 -7.75 14.50 -3.51
CA VAL A 36 -6.39 14.00 -3.62
C VAL A 36 -6.37 12.51 -3.28
N SER A 37 -5.84 11.71 -4.19
CA SER A 37 -5.65 10.27 -3.96
C SER A 37 -4.32 10.03 -3.23
N VAL A 38 -4.40 9.33 -2.10
CA VAL A 38 -3.24 8.97 -1.26
C VAL A 38 -3.03 7.45 -1.35
N PRO A 39 -1.99 6.98 -2.05
CA PRO A 39 -1.69 5.56 -2.14
C PRO A 39 -1.09 5.04 -0.83
N LEU A 40 -1.46 3.81 -0.46
CA LEU A 40 -0.96 3.09 0.72
C LEU A 40 -0.04 1.96 0.26
N LYS A 41 1.08 1.78 0.98
CA LYS A 41 2.15 0.86 0.60
C LYS A 41 2.11 -0.47 1.35
N TYR A 42 1.69 -0.45 2.60
CA TYR A 42 1.79 -1.59 3.51
C TYR A 42 0.44 -1.97 4.11
N LEU A 43 -0.44 -0.99 4.30
CA LEU A 43 -1.80 -1.19 4.79
C LEU A 43 -2.79 -1.24 3.62
N ASP A 44 -3.77 -2.14 3.72
CA ASP A 44 -4.89 -2.19 2.77
C ASP A 44 -5.80 -0.98 2.95
N ALA A 45 -6.32 -0.42 1.86
CA ALA A 45 -7.14 0.79 1.89
C ALA A 45 -8.46 0.63 2.65
N ALA A 46 -9.12 -0.53 2.55
CA ALA A 46 -10.32 -0.79 3.32
C ALA A 46 -9.99 -0.94 4.80
N GLU A 47 -8.92 -1.67 5.13
CA GLU A 47 -8.43 -1.82 6.51
C GLU A 47 -8.01 -0.47 7.12
N ALA A 48 -7.31 0.37 6.35
CA ALA A 48 -6.90 1.71 6.76
C ALA A 48 -8.09 2.61 7.09
N TYR A 49 -9.13 2.58 6.25
CA TYR A 49 -10.35 3.36 6.52
C TYR A 49 -11.06 2.88 7.78
N GLN A 50 -11.18 1.56 8.00
CA GLN A 50 -11.81 1.04 9.22
C GLN A 50 -11.03 1.47 10.48
N LYS A 51 -9.69 1.32 10.47
CA LYS A 51 -8.85 1.76 11.59
C LYS A 51 -8.94 3.27 11.85
N LEU A 52 -8.98 4.08 10.78
CA LEU A 52 -9.22 5.51 10.89
C LEU A 52 -10.58 5.82 11.51
N LYS A 53 -11.63 5.12 11.10
CA LYS A 53 -12.99 5.32 11.61
C LYS A 53 -13.10 4.95 13.09
N GLU A 54 -12.44 3.88 13.50
CA GLU A 54 -12.39 3.43 14.90
C GLU A 54 -11.58 4.37 15.79
N SER A 55 -10.38 4.77 15.34
CA SER A 55 -9.43 5.55 16.16
C SER A 55 -9.69 7.06 16.09
N PHE A 56 -10.13 7.55 14.94
CA PHE A 56 -10.26 8.98 14.61
C PHE A 56 -11.55 9.27 13.81
N PRO A 57 -12.75 8.98 14.37
CA PRO A 57 -14.01 9.01 13.63
C PRO A 57 -14.29 10.34 12.94
N LYS A 58 -13.99 11.47 13.61
CA LYS A 58 -14.20 12.83 13.05
C LYS A 58 -13.34 13.12 11.82
N ILE A 59 -12.14 12.54 11.78
CA ILE A 59 -11.16 12.76 10.71
C ILE A 59 -11.46 11.80 9.54
N ALA A 60 -11.99 10.61 9.82
CA ALA A 60 -12.37 9.62 8.82
C ALA A 60 -13.47 10.12 7.84
N GLU A 61 -14.34 11.04 8.26
CA GLU A 61 -15.35 11.67 7.41
C GLU A 61 -14.77 12.45 6.22
N MET A 62 -13.49 12.79 6.24
CA MET A 62 -12.79 13.44 5.12
C MET A 62 -12.44 12.47 3.98
N VAL A 63 -12.52 11.16 4.22
CA VAL A 63 -12.31 10.15 3.18
C VAL A 63 -13.53 10.13 2.28
N GLN A 64 -13.34 10.48 1.02
CA GLN A 64 -14.40 10.57 0.03
C GLN A 64 -14.61 9.28 -0.74
N ASP A 65 -13.56 8.47 -0.86
CA ASP A 65 -13.59 7.20 -1.61
C ASP A 65 -12.47 6.26 -1.17
N ILE A 66 -12.71 4.95 -1.26
CA ILE A 66 -11.76 3.88 -0.96
C ILE A 66 -11.47 3.13 -2.26
N GLN A 67 -10.28 3.31 -2.82
CA GLN A 67 -9.88 2.70 -4.08
C GLN A 67 -9.15 1.39 -3.81
N ILE A 68 -9.87 0.27 -3.84
CA ILE A 68 -9.32 -1.07 -3.53
C ILE A 68 -8.22 -1.48 -4.52
N GLY A 69 -8.46 -1.35 -5.83
CA GLY A 69 -7.49 -1.77 -6.85
C GLY A 69 -6.14 -1.01 -6.77
N PRO A 70 -6.16 0.33 -6.80
CA PRO A 70 -4.97 1.16 -6.59
C PRO A 70 -4.40 1.15 -5.17
N ASN A 71 -5.08 0.50 -4.21
CA ASN A 71 -4.82 0.56 -2.79
C ASN A 71 -4.62 2.00 -2.27
N ALA A 72 -5.63 2.86 -2.45
CA ALA A 72 -5.55 4.28 -2.13
C ALA A 72 -6.82 4.82 -1.46
N LEU A 73 -6.67 5.91 -0.69
CA LEU A 73 -7.79 6.67 -0.13
C LEU A 73 -7.89 8.03 -0.83
N THR A 74 -9.09 8.38 -1.29
CA THR A 74 -9.35 9.73 -1.83
C THR A 74 -9.77 10.63 -0.70
N LEU A 75 -9.05 11.72 -0.50
CA LEU A 75 -9.23 12.65 0.61
C LEU A 75 -9.70 14.02 0.10
N ASN A 76 -10.49 14.72 0.91
CA ASN A 76 -10.79 16.13 0.70
C ASN A 76 -9.62 17.02 1.16
N SER A 77 -8.78 17.49 0.23
CA SER A 77 -7.65 18.36 0.58
C SER A 77 -8.03 19.79 0.93
N GLY A 78 -9.28 20.18 0.70
CA GLY A 78 -9.82 21.47 1.13
C GLY A 78 -10.26 21.51 2.60
N HIS A 79 -10.24 20.37 3.31
CA HIS A 79 -10.68 20.30 4.70
C HIS A 79 -9.59 20.78 5.67
N ALA A 80 -9.97 21.50 6.73
CA ALA A 80 -9.02 22.09 7.70
C ALA A 80 -8.09 21.06 8.36
N GLN A 81 -8.56 19.81 8.51
CA GLN A 81 -7.82 18.71 9.13
C GLN A 81 -7.07 17.82 8.14
N TYR A 82 -7.00 18.18 6.85
CA TYR A 82 -6.35 17.36 5.82
C TYR A 82 -4.89 17.00 6.18
N ALA A 83 -4.12 17.97 6.68
CA ALA A 83 -2.73 17.75 7.08
C ALA A 83 -2.60 16.73 8.24
N GLU A 84 -3.53 16.79 9.20
CA GLU A 84 -3.58 15.86 10.33
C GLU A 84 -3.95 14.45 9.86
N LEU A 85 -4.98 14.31 9.01
CA LEU A 85 -5.37 13.03 8.43
C LEU A 85 -4.20 12.40 7.66
N ARG A 86 -3.51 13.18 6.82
CA ARG A 86 -2.37 12.68 6.06
C ARG A 86 -1.26 12.18 6.98
N LYS A 87 -0.99 12.89 8.09
CA LYS A 87 -0.02 12.45 9.10
C LYS A 87 -0.46 11.14 9.76
N LYS A 88 -1.72 11.02 10.18
CA LYS A 88 -2.26 9.79 10.79
C LYS A 88 -2.22 8.60 9.85
N LEU A 89 -2.56 8.81 8.58
CA LEU A 89 -2.43 7.78 7.56
C LEU A 89 -0.98 7.33 7.37
N ALA A 90 -0.02 8.24 7.37
CA ALA A 90 1.40 7.89 7.28
C ALA A 90 1.91 7.14 8.53
N GLU A 91 1.42 7.50 9.73
CA GLU A 91 1.72 6.78 10.98
C GLU A 91 1.16 5.34 10.97
N MET A 92 0.03 5.12 10.30
CA MET A 92 -0.60 3.81 10.16
C MET A 92 -0.02 2.96 9.03
N ASP A 93 0.33 3.58 7.89
CA ASP A 93 0.91 2.92 6.72
C ASP A 93 2.43 2.76 6.87
N VAL A 94 2.83 2.19 7.99
CA VAL A 94 4.22 1.83 8.27
C VAL A 94 4.48 0.39 7.89
N ARG A 95 5.73 0.10 7.51
CA ARG A 95 6.14 -1.27 7.22
C ARG A 95 5.97 -2.12 8.49
N PRO A 96 5.19 -3.22 8.44
CA PRO A 96 4.95 -4.01 9.63
C PRO A 96 6.19 -4.83 10.00
N ASN A 97 6.33 -5.14 11.29
CA ASN A 97 7.34 -6.08 11.75
C ASN A 97 6.95 -7.50 11.33
N ILE A 98 7.97 -8.31 11.08
CA ILE A 98 7.81 -9.71 10.72
C ILE A 98 8.24 -10.55 11.92
N MET A 99 7.42 -11.51 12.33
CA MET A 99 7.73 -12.45 13.39
C MET A 99 7.93 -13.84 12.78
N LEU A 100 9.00 -14.52 13.14
CA LEU A 100 9.22 -15.92 12.80
C LEU A 100 8.97 -16.76 14.04
N LEU A 101 8.02 -17.66 13.97
CA LEU A 101 7.77 -18.67 14.98
C LEU A 101 8.43 -19.98 14.56
N ARG A 102 9.26 -20.53 15.43
CA ARG A 102 9.81 -21.86 15.30
C ARG A 102 9.19 -22.75 16.38
N ALA A 103 8.44 -23.75 15.97
CA ALA A 103 7.96 -24.81 16.84
C ALA A 103 8.83 -26.04 16.65
N VAL A 104 9.35 -26.58 17.75
CA VAL A 104 10.11 -27.82 17.80
C VAL A 104 9.33 -28.80 18.68
N ILE A 105 9.04 -29.97 18.13
CA ILE A 105 8.39 -31.06 18.86
C ILE A 105 9.48 -32.10 19.15
N SER A 106 9.66 -32.40 20.42
CA SER A 106 10.60 -33.40 20.89
C SER A 106 9.87 -34.52 21.63
N GLU A 107 10.32 -35.76 21.44
CA GLU A 107 9.93 -36.90 22.27
C GLU A 107 10.93 -37.04 23.42
N VAL A 108 10.42 -37.18 24.65
CA VAL A 108 11.25 -37.48 25.82
C VAL A 108 11.45 -39.00 25.89
N GLN A 109 12.70 -39.44 25.78
CA GLN A 109 13.07 -40.85 25.84
C GLN A 109 13.09 -41.36 27.28
N ALA A 110 13.15 -42.69 27.43
CA ALA A 110 13.16 -43.35 28.74
C ALA A 110 14.41 -43.01 29.59
N ASP A 111 15.52 -42.66 28.95
CA ASP A 111 16.77 -42.21 29.58
C ASP A 111 16.76 -40.71 29.96
N GLY A 112 15.64 -40.02 29.71
CA GLY A 112 15.47 -38.59 29.96
C GLY A 112 16.03 -37.69 28.85
N THR A 113 16.59 -38.24 27.77
CA THR A 113 17.05 -37.44 26.63
C THR A 113 15.89 -36.96 25.76
N GLU A 114 16.01 -35.76 25.20
CA GLU A 114 15.03 -35.21 24.26
C GLU A 114 15.49 -35.47 22.82
N LYS A 115 14.64 -36.12 22.02
CA LYS A 115 14.88 -36.30 20.58
C LYS A 115 13.92 -35.42 19.80
N GLU A 116 14.45 -34.47 19.03
CA GLU A 116 13.65 -33.70 18.08
C GLU A 116 13.03 -34.65 17.04
N ILE A 117 11.70 -34.64 16.94
CA ILE A 117 10.96 -35.47 15.97
C ILE A 117 10.31 -34.63 14.88
N SER A 118 10.11 -33.34 15.11
CA SER A 118 9.53 -32.44 14.11
C SER A 118 9.91 -31.00 14.38
N GLN A 119 10.03 -30.24 13.29
CA GLN A 119 10.21 -28.81 13.34
C GLN A 119 9.26 -28.14 12.34
N ARG A 120 8.65 -27.03 12.76
CA ARG A 120 7.89 -26.13 11.91
C ARG A 120 8.38 -24.69 12.06
N LYS A 121 8.39 -23.97 10.94
CA LYS A 121 8.66 -22.53 10.88
C LYS A 121 7.45 -21.86 10.24
N VAL A 122 6.91 -20.84 10.90
CA VAL A 122 5.81 -20.04 10.38
C VAL A 122 6.16 -18.57 10.52
N THR A 123 6.00 -17.82 9.43
CA THR A 123 6.26 -16.38 9.39
C THR A 123 4.95 -15.63 9.52
N PHE A 124 4.92 -14.63 10.40
CA PHE A 124 3.77 -13.81 10.72
C PHE A 124 4.09 -12.33 10.51
N ILE A 125 3.05 -11.55 10.30
CA ILE A 125 3.09 -10.10 10.29
C ILE A 125 2.47 -9.63 11.62
N GLU A 126 3.19 -8.81 12.38
CA GLU A 126 2.73 -8.29 13.67
C GLU A 126 1.37 -7.59 13.54
N GLY A 127 0.44 -7.88 14.46
CA GLY A 127 -0.91 -7.30 14.48
C GLY A 127 -1.97 -7.99 13.61
N ARG A 128 -1.64 -9.08 12.90
CA ARG A 128 -2.64 -9.91 12.20
C ARG A 128 -3.11 -11.10 13.06
N PRO A 129 -4.40 -11.50 12.99
CA PRO A 129 -4.91 -12.61 13.77
C PRO A 129 -4.18 -13.91 13.42
N TRP A 130 -3.92 -14.71 14.45
CA TRP A 130 -3.24 -16.00 14.36
C TRP A 130 -4.23 -17.11 13.98
N SER A 131 -3.76 -18.07 13.19
CA SER A 131 -4.42 -19.37 13.04
C SER A 131 -3.95 -20.30 14.17
N SER A 132 -4.89 -20.85 14.94
CA SER A 132 -4.60 -21.90 15.92
C SER A 132 -4.23 -23.19 15.20
N TYR A 133 -3.23 -23.90 15.74
CA TYR A 133 -2.88 -25.25 15.29
C TYR A 133 -3.10 -26.21 16.45
N GLU A 134 -4.01 -27.17 16.27
CA GLU A 134 -4.16 -28.27 17.21
C GLU A 134 -2.97 -29.22 17.10
N MET A 135 -2.35 -29.50 18.23
CA MET A 135 -1.37 -30.58 18.32
C MET A 135 -2.08 -31.83 18.79
N ILE A 136 -2.18 -32.84 17.92
CA ILE A 136 -2.78 -34.14 18.24
C ILE A 136 -1.63 -35.09 18.66
N GLY A 137 -1.66 -35.63 19.88
CA GLY A 137 -0.70 -36.64 20.31
C GLY A 137 -1.00 -37.29 21.66
N ASP A 138 -0.93 -38.64 21.69
CA ASP A 138 -1.15 -39.50 22.87
C ASP A 138 0.11 -39.73 23.73
N LYS A 139 1.25 -39.11 23.41
CA LYS A 139 2.53 -39.31 24.10
C LYS A 139 3.02 -38.04 24.81
N LYS A 140 3.97 -38.25 25.74
CA LYS A 140 4.77 -37.20 26.42
C LYS A 140 5.68 -36.46 25.44
N PHE A 141 5.09 -35.66 24.56
CA PHE A 141 5.81 -34.74 23.71
C PHE A 141 6.06 -33.44 24.46
N LYS A 142 7.22 -32.82 24.20
CA LYS A 142 7.51 -31.47 24.63
C LYS A 142 7.46 -30.56 23.41
N LEU A 143 6.65 -29.51 23.50
CA LEU A 143 6.62 -28.42 22.53
C LEU A 143 7.52 -27.30 23.03
N SER A 144 8.53 -26.94 22.24
CA SER A 144 9.33 -25.75 22.45
C SER A 144 9.02 -24.74 21.35
N MET A 145 8.61 -23.54 21.74
CA MET A 145 8.32 -22.44 20.82
C MET A 145 9.35 -21.33 20.99
N THR A 146 9.95 -20.89 19.89
CA THR A 146 10.82 -19.72 19.84
C THR A 146 10.22 -18.69 18.91
N VAL A 147 10.07 -17.46 19.39
CA VAL A 147 9.60 -16.32 18.60
C VAL A 147 10.78 -15.40 18.32
N THR A 148 11.02 -15.09 17.05
CA THR A 148 12.04 -14.14 16.62
C THR A 148 11.35 -12.98 15.90
N THR A 149 11.46 -11.78 16.46
CA THR A 149 10.89 -10.57 15.88
C THR A 149 11.94 -9.81 15.09
N PHE A 150 11.69 -9.61 13.80
CA PHE A 150 12.49 -8.75 12.94
C PHE A 150 11.88 -7.35 12.94
N LYS A 151 12.48 -6.47 13.73
CA LYS A 151 12.08 -5.06 13.81
C LYS A 151 12.50 -4.33 12.53
N HIS A 152 11.57 -3.61 11.93
CA HIS A 152 11.94 -2.62 10.93
C HIS A 152 12.43 -1.35 11.64
N THR A 153 13.74 -1.10 11.59
CA THR A 153 14.29 0.21 11.95
C THR A 153 14.17 1.12 10.72
N PRO A 154 13.49 2.27 10.80
CA PRO A 154 13.56 3.26 9.74
C PRO A 154 15.03 3.64 9.54
N ALA A 155 15.47 3.74 8.29
CA ALA A 155 16.77 4.33 8.02
C ALA A 155 16.75 5.75 8.60
N GLU A 156 17.65 6.03 9.54
CA GLU A 156 17.86 7.36 10.09
C GLU A 156 18.15 8.27 8.89
N ASN A 157 17.26 9.23 8.62
CA ASN A 157 17.50 10.21 7.56
C ASN A 157 18.75 10.99 8.01
N PRO A 158 19.88 10.92 7.29
CA PRO A 158 21.00 11.80 7.60
C PRO A 158 20.52 13.21 7.24
N SER A 159 20.06 13.94 8.26
CA SER A 159 19.72 15.35 8.14
C SER A 159 20.98 16.07 7.67
N LYS A 160 20.94 16.57 6.44
CA LYS A 160 21.89 17.55 5.91
C LYS A 160 21.21 18.91 5.92
#